data_AF-A0A9P8UE02-F1
#
_entry.id   AF-A0A9P8UE02-F1
#
_cell.length_a   1.000
_cell.length_b   1.000
_cell.length_c   1.000
_cell.angle_alpha   90.00
_cell.angle_beta   90.00
_cell.angle_gamma   90.00
#
_symmetry.space_group_name_H-M   'P 1'
#
loop_
_entity.id
_entity.type
_entity.pdbx_description
1 polymer ?
#
loop_
_entity_poly.entity_id
_entity_poly.type
_entity_poly.pdbx_seq_one_letter_code
_entity_poly.pdbx_strand_id
1 'polypeptide(L)'
;MITSSRGLISSPPPSVIRPADTGTKIFNTYNIIFNLKKFDLVSPANMHFNTIFLGALASATALAAPAAELTERADPNWTILGLKRVCDASDKSCAWSFSVDTHLAAATACSFTIASQGGQPASQSPGNGASCGAYTVTSGWSGQFGPGNGFTTLSVVDYGKKKITWPAYTDKELANGAVVSPDKSYPVSNL
;
A
#
# COMPACT_ATOMS: atom_id res chain seq x y z
N MET A 1 -36.46 55.33 8.05
CA MET A 1 -35.37 55.36 9.03
C MET A 1 -35.22 53.94 9.57
N ILE A 2 -34.41 53.12 8.90
CA ILE A 2 -34.08 51.75 9.30
C ILE A 2 -32.55 51.66 9.20
N THR A 3 -31.94 51.31 10.31
CA THR A 3 -30.53 51.49 10.62
C THR A 3 -29.66 50.43 9.96
N SER A 4 -28.59 50.92 9.33
CA SER A 4 -27.45 50.20 8.77
C SER A 4 -26.70 49.40 9.85
N SER A 5 -26.62 48.08 9.70
CA SER A 5 -25.72 47.24 10.49
C SER A 5 -24.43 46.99 9.70
N ARG A 6 -23.37 47.62 10.20
CA ARG A 6 -21.99 47.55 9.71
C ARG A 6 -21.45 46.12 9.74
N GLY A 7 -20.81 45.72 8.65
CA GLY A 7 -20.05 44.49 8.54
C GLY A 7 -18.84 44.47 9.49
N LEU A 8 -18.66 43.35 10.17
CA LEU A 8 -17.44 43.00 10.87
C LEU A 8 -16.65 42.07 9.93
N ILE A 9 -15.57 42.63 9.39
CA ILE A 9 -14.59 41.94 8.57
C ILE A 9 -13.63 41.26 9.56
N SER A 10 -13.71 39.94 9.66
CA SER A 10 -12.78 39.12 10.44
C SER A 10 -11.58 38.78 9.57
N SER A 11 -10.45 39.44 9.82
CA SER A 11 -9.16 39.16 9.16
C SER A 11 -8.60 37.82 9.64
N PRO A 12 -8.10 36.92 8.76
CA PRO A 12 -7.40 35.72 9.19
C PRO A 12 -5.98 36.04 9.70
N PRO A 13 -5.45 35.29 10.68
CA PRO A 13 -4.10 35.48 11.21
C PRO A 13 -3.01 35.06 10.21
N PRO A 14 -1.81 35.67 10.27
CA PRO A 14 -0.71 35.39 9.34
C PRO A 14 -0.16 33.97 9.51
N SER A 15 0.00 33.29 8.37
CA SER A 15 0.63 31.97 8.28
C SER A 15 2.13 32.07 8.61
N VAL A 16 2.57 31.29 9.59
CA VAL A 16 3.99 31.11 9.92
C VAL A 16 4.66 30.29 8.80
N ILE A 17 5.57 30.93 8.09
CA ILE A 17 6.44 30.32 7.08
C ILE A 17 7.45 29.43 7.82
N ARG A 18 7.43 28.11 7.55
CA ARG A 18 8.50 27.19 7.98
C ARG A 18 9.57 27.11 6.88
N PRO A 19 10.86 27.23 7.20
CA PRO A 19 11.93 27.11 6.23
C PRO A 19 12.04 25.67 5.69
N ALA A 20 12.42 25.59 4.41
CA ALA A 20 12.76 24.36 3.72
C ALA A 20 13.98 23.71 4.37
N ASP A 21 13.87 22.42 4.72
CA ASP A 21 15.03 21.62 5.07
C ASP A 21 15.36 20.66 3.93
N THR A 22 16.60 20.80 3.51
CA THR A 22 17.33 20.11 2.46
C THR A 22 17.59 18.65 2.84
N GLY A 23 17.63 17.79 1.82
CA GLY A 23 17.51 16.35 1.98
C GLY A 23 18.62 15.64 2.76
N THR A 24 18.35 14.39 3.10
CA THR A 24 19.38 13.37 3.30
C THR A 24 18.82 12.02 2.87
N LYS A 25 19.41 11.46 1.81
CA LYS A 25 19.22 10.08 1.37
C LYS A 25 19.79 9.16 2.44
N ILE A 26 18.95 8.31 3.05
CA ILE A 26 19.43 7.26 3.93
C ILE A 26 19.55 5.99 3.09
N PHE A 27 20.78 5.69 2.69
CA PHE A 27 21.15 4.46 2.01
C PHE A 27 21.13 3.29 3.00
N ASN A 28 20.43 2.24 2.59
CA ASN A 28 20.43 0.91 3.15
C ASN A 28 21.86 0.33 3.15
N THR A 29 22.40 -0.05 4.31
CA THR A 29 23.66 -0.80 4.41
C THR A 29 23.49 -1.98 5.36
N TYR A 30 23.43 -3.17 4.79
CA TYR A 30 23.56 -4.44 5.50
C TYR A 30 25.02 -4.65 5.93
N ASN A 31 25.26 -4.85 7.24
CA ASN A 31 26.55 -5.31 7.74
C ASN A 31 26.61 -6.84 7.68
N ILE A 32 27.41 -7.38 6.77
CA ILE A 32 27.86 -8.78 6.81
C ILE A 32 29.31 -8.76 7.29
N ILE A 33 29.54 -9.20 8.54
CA ILE A 33 30.89 -9.38 9.08
C ILE A 33 31.28 -10.86 8.85
N PHE A 34 32.11 -11.10 7.85
CA PHE A 34 32.96 -12.30 7.81
C PHE A 34 34.31 -11.94 8.41
N ASN A 35 34.67 -12.52 9.55
CA ASN A 35 36.01 -12.41 10.12
C ASN A 35 36.64 -13.81 10.20
N LEU A 36 37.43 -14.14 9.19
CA LEU A 36 38.31 -15.30 9.15
C LEU A 36 39.72 -14.81 9.51
N LYS A 37 40.20 -15.12 10.72
CA LYS A 37 41.62 -15.08 11.03
C LYS A 37 42.05 -16.34 11.78
N LYS A 38 43.01 -17.02 11.15
CA LYS A 38 43.82 -18.15 11.60
C LYS A 38 44.27 -18.03 13.05
N PHE A 39 44.13 -19.12 13.79
CA PHE A 39 44.89 -19.40 15.00
C PHE A 39 45.95 -20.43 14.64
N ASP A 40 47.21 -20.01 14.56
CA ASP A 40 48.37 -20.91 14.53
C ASP A 40 48.72 -21.24 16.00
N LEU A 41 48.66 -22.53 16.36
CA LEU A 41 48.98 -23.03 17.69
C LEU A 41 50.47 -23.38 17.80
N VAL A 42 51.16 -22.68 18.70
CA VAL A 42 52.51 -23.00 19.17
C VAL A 42 52.43 -24.14 20.20
N SER A 43 53.24 -25.18 20.01
CA SER A 43 53.45 -26.30 20.93
C SER A 43 54.43 -25.95 22.05
N PRO A 44 54.24 -26.50 23.25
CA PRO A 44 55.37 -27.14 23.93
C PRO A 44 55.06 -28.53 24.51
N ALA A 45 56.14 -29.22 24.86
CA ALA A 45 56.31 -30.66 24.97
C ALA A 45 55.83 -31.34 26.28
N ASN A 46 55.76 -32.68 26.18
CA ASN A 46 55.94 -33.73 27.20
C ASN A 46 55.04 -33.75 28.45
N MET A 47 54.18 -34.79 28.56
CA MET A 47 54.08 -35.64 29.75
C MET A 47 53.53 -37.03 29.41
N HIS A 48 54.05 -38.03 30.14
CA HIS A 48 53.98 -39.47 29.92
C HIS A 48 52.61 -40.14 30.17
N PHE A 49 52.50 -41.31 29.56
CA PHE A 49 51.45 -42.34 29.56
C PHE A 49 50.96 -42.79 30.95
N ASN A 50 49.64 -42.91 31.14
CA ASN A 50 48.97 -44.03 31.85
C ASN A 50 47.43 -43.96 31.77
N THR A 51 46.85 -44.95 31.08
CA THR A 51 45.73 -45.82 31.49
C THR A 51 44.31 -45.27 31.71
N ILE A 52 43.45 -45.59 30.73
CA ILE A 52 42.04 -46.07 30.80
C ILE A 52 41.02 -45.23 31.58
N PHE A 53 40.00 -44.71 30.88
CA PHE A 53 38.59 -44.87 31.28
C PHE A 53 37.65 -44.77 30.06
N LEU A 54 36.86 -45.82 29.84
CA LEU A 54 35.74 -45.91 28.91
C LEU A 54 34.62 -44.96 29.36
N GLY A 55 34.14 -44.12 28.46
CA GLY A 55 32.87 -43.41 28.60
C GLY A 55 32.21 -43.29 27.22
N ALA A 56 31.27 -44.18 26.94
CA ALA A 56 30.56 -44.22 25.66
C ALA A 56 29.77 -42.91 25.43
N LEU A 57 30.10 -42.23 24.33
CA LEU A 57 29.31 -41.12 23.79
C LEU A 57 28.02 -41.70 23.19
N ALA A 58 26.92 -41.63 23.93
CA ALA A 58 25.59 -41.74 23.34
C ALA A 58 25.22 -40.36 22.75
N SER A 59 25.74 -40.08 21.56
CA SER A 59 25.30 -38.94 20.75
C SER A 59 23.89 -39.25 20.25
N ALA A 60 22.87 -38.84 21.01
CA ALA A 60 21.51 -38.80 20.50
C ALA A 60 21.45 -37.75 19.39
N THR A 61 21.65 -38.17 18.14
CA THR A 61 21.28 -37.36 16.98
C THR A 61 19.76 -37.34 16.93
N ALA A 62 19.14 -36.42 17.68
CA ALA A 62 17.77 -36.05 17.44
C ALA A 62 17.70 -35.57 15.99
N LEU A 63 17.11 -36.38 15.12
CA LEU A 63 16.69 -35.96 13.79
C LEU A 63 15.62 -34.89 14.01
N ALA A 64 16.04 -33.63 14.09
CA ALA A 64 15.13 -32.51 13.93
C ALA A 64 14.57 -32.62 12.51
N ALA A 65 13.37 -33.21 12.38
CA ALA A 65 12.62 -33.15 11.15
C ALA A 65 12.45 -31.66 10.79
N PRO A 66 12.69 -31.26 9.54
CA PRO A 66 12.39 -29.89 9.13
C PRO A 66 10.92 -29.66 9.44
N ALA A 67 10.64 -28.68 10.32
CA ALA A 67 9.29 -28.17 10.46
C ALA A 67 8.83 -27.80 9.05
N ALA A 68 7.72 -28.39 8.61
CA ALA A 68 7.11 -27.99 7.35
C ALA A 68 6.82 -26.50 7.48
N GLU A 69 7.65 -25.69 6.83
CA GLU A 69 7.40 -24.26 6.69
C GLU A 69 6.10 -24.19 5.90
N LEU A 70 5.02 -23.78 6.58
CA LEU A 70 3.77 -23.44 5.92
C LEU A 70 4.08 -22.24 5.04
N THR A 71 4.52 -22.49 3.81
CA THR A 71 4.55 -21.47 2.78
C THR A 71 3.11 -21.05 2.56
N GLU A 72 2.71 -19.95 3.18
CA GLU A 72 1.45 -19.27 2.85
C GLU A 72 1.46 -19.01 1.35
N ARG A 73 0.46 -19.55 0.66
CA ARG A 73 0.24 -19.24 -0.74
C ARG A 73 -0.07 -17.76 -0.84
N ALA A 74 0.73 -17.03 -1.60
CA ALA A 74 0.43 -15.63 -1.90
C ALA A 74 -0.99 -15.53 -2.49
N ASP A 75 -1.77 -14.59 -1.97
CA ASP A 75 -3.09 -14.31 -2.52
C ASP A 75 -2.94 -13.89 -3.99
N PRO A 76 -3.86 -14.32 -4.87
CA PRO A 76 -3.88 -13.81 -6.23
C PRO A 76 -4.06 -12.29 -6.21
N ASN A 77 -3.46 -11.63 -7.20
CA ASN A 77 -3.74 -10.22 -7.47
C ASN A 77 -5.23 -10.02 -7.69
N TRP A 78 -5.77 -8.91 -7.20
CA TRP A 78 -7.16 -8.55 -7.50
C TRP A 78 -7.23 -7.82 -8.82
N THR A 79 -8.18 -8.19 -9.66
CA THR A 79 -8.45 -7.53 -10.93
C THR A 79 -9.64 -6.61 -10.79
N ILE A 80 -9.49 -5.38 -11.24
CA ILE A 80 -10.60 -4.44 -11.33
C ILE A 80 -11.15 -4.51 -12.75
N LEU A 81 -12.37 -5.04 -12.86
CA LEU A 81 -13.02 -5.33 -14.13
C LEU A 81 -13.91 -4.18 -14.58
N GLY A 82 -13.81 -3.82 -15.87
CA GLY A 82 -14.72 -2.91 -16.55
C GLY A 82 -14.78 -1.53 -15.92
N LEU A 83 -13.65 -1.03 -15.39
CA LEU A 83 -13.65 0.23 -14.66
C LEU A 83 -14.02 1.40 -15.57
N LYS A 84 -14.98 2.19 -15.11
CA LYS A 84 -15.49 3.35 -15.83
C LYS A 84 -15.83 4.48 -14.86
N ARG A 85 -15.48 5.71 -15.25
CA ARG A 85 -15.85 6.95 -14.58
C ARG A 85 -16.60 7.85 -15.56
N VAL A 86 -17.81 8.27 -15.20
CA VAL A 86 -18.62 9.21 -16.00
C VAL A 86 -18.89 10.44 -15.16
N CYS A 87 -18.36 11.59 -15.58
CA CYS A 87 -18.64 12.87 -14.95
C CYS A 87 -19.71 13.62 -15.74
N ASP A 88 -20.52 14.41 -15.04
CA ASP A 88 -21.41 15.37 -15.69
C ASP A 88 -20.59 16.47 -16.42
N ALA A 89 -21.26 17.22 -17.29
CA ALA A 89 -20.61 18.24 -18.12
C ALA A 89 -19.96 19.38 -17.31
N SER A 90 -20.37 19.58 -16.05
CA SER A 90 -19.83 20.63 -15.15
C SER A 90 -18.80 20.09 -14.16
N ASP A 91 -18.47 18.80 -14.25
CA ASP A 91 -17.61 18.06 -13.33
C ASP A 91 -18.01 18.27 -11.85
N LYS A 92 -19.32 18.27 -11.58
CA LYS A 92 -19.89 18.39 -10.23
C LYS A 92 -20.23 17.05 -9.61
N SER A 93 -20.41 16.03 -10.44
CA SER A 93 -20.70 14.66 -10.05
C SER A 93 -20.02 13.69 -11.00
N CYS A 94 -19.34 12.69 -10.47
CA CYS A 94 -18.75 11.58 -11.22
C CYS A 94 -19.26 10.24 -10.69
N ALA A 95 -19.95 9.50 -11.54
CA ALA A 95 -20.36 8.13 -11.28
C ALA A 95 -19.23 7.16 -11.63
N TRP A 96 -18.94 6.22 -10.73
CA TRP A 96 -17.97 5.16 -10.88
C TRP A 96 -18.67 3.80 -10.93
N SER A 97 -18.18 2.91 -11.79
CA SER A 97 -18.66 1.53 -11.90
C SER A 97 -17.50 0.60 -12.26
N PHE A 98 -17.40 -0.54 -11.57
CA PHE A 98 -16.45 -1.62 -11.84
C PHE A 98 -16.86 -2.89 -11.09
N SER A 99 -16.14 -4.00 -11.26
CA SER A 99 -16.22 -5.15 -10.37
C SER A 99 -14.86 -5.51 -9.78
N VAL A 100 -14.87 -6.02 -8.55
CA VAL A 100 -13.68 -6.55 -7.87
C VAL A 100 -13.66 -8.06 -8.07
N ASP A 101 -12.66 -8.55 -8.81
CA ASP A 101 -12.41 -9.97 -9.00
C ASP A 101 -11.17 -10.39 -8.21
N THR A 102 -11.39 -11.31 -7.27
CA THR A 102 -10.31 -11.87 -6.45
C THR A 102 -9.79 -13.19 -7.00
N HIS A 103 -10.40 -13.72 -8.07
CA HIS A 103 -10.15 -15.06 -8.62
C HIS A 103 -10.41 -16.22 -7.65
N LEU A 104 -11.05 -15.95 -6.51
CA LEU A 104 -11.42 -16.93 -5.49
C LEU A 104 -12.94 -17.13 -5.37
N ALA A 105 -13.72 -16.20 -5.92
CA ALA A 105 -15.17 -16.20 -5.92
C ALA A 105 -15.69 -15.35 -7.08
N ALA A 106 -17.00 -15.32 -7.28
CA ALA A 106 -17.62 -14.44 -8.27
C ALA A 106 -17.25 -12.97 -8.02
N ALA A 107 -16.97 -12.24 -9.11
CA ALA A 107 -16.63 -10.83 -9.03
C ALA A 107 -17.78 -10.03 -8.39
N THR A 108 -17.41 -9.07 -7.54
CA THR A 108 -18.38 -8.23 -6.81
C THR A 108 -18.49 -6.87 -7.49
N ALA A 109 -19.69 -6.53 -7.97
CA ALA A 109 -19.95 -5.23 -8.56
C ALA A 109 -19.84 -4.10 -7.52
N CYS A 110 -19.30 -2.96 -7.95
CA CYS A 110 -19.16 -1.76 -7.15
C CYS A 110 -19.59 -0.54 -7.95
N SER A 111 -20.40 0.32 -7.35
CA SER A 111 -20.80 1.59 -7.96
C SER A 111 -21.02 2.65 -6.90
N PHE A 112 -20.57 3.87 -7.18
CA PHE A 112 -20.72 5.01 -6.28
C PHE A 112 -20.56 6.32 -7.05
N THR A 113 -20.94 7.42 -6.41
CA THR A 113 -20.84 8.76 -6.97
C THR A 113 -19.95 9.63 -6.09
N ILE A 114 -19.05 10.38 -6.70
CA ILE A 114 -18.25 11.41 -6.04
C ILE A 114 -18.77 12.77 -6.49
N ALA A 115 -19.09 13.64 -5.52
CA ALA A 115 -19.43 15.03 -5.79
C ALA A 115 -18.19 15.94 -5.66
N SER A 116 -18.24 17.09 -6.33
CA SER A 116 -17.24 18.16 -6.16
C SER A 116 -17.17 18.62 -4.71
N GLN A 117 -15.97 18.71 -4.15
CA GLN A 117 -15.73 19.04 -2.75
C GLN A 117 -14.59 20.05 -2.62
N GLY A 118 -14.65 20.93 -1.60
CA GLY A 118 -13.56 21.84 -1.28
C GLY A 118 -13.15 22.79 -2.42
N GLY A 119 -14.07 23.13 -3.32
CA GLY A 119 -13.81 23.96 -4.51
C GLY A 119 -13.14 23.22 -5.67
N GLN A 120 -12.86 21.92 -5.53
CA GLN A 120 -12.29 21.09 -6.59
C GLN A 120 -13.40 20.42 -7.42
N PRO A 121 -13.14 20.10 -8.69
CA PRO A 121 -14.06 19.30 -9.50
C PRO A 121 -14.24 17.89 -8.91
N ALA A 122 -15.36 17.23 -9.24
CA ALA A 122 -15.68 15.89 -8.76
C ALA A 122 -14.63 14.86 -9.20
N SER A 123 -14.08 14.98 -10.41
CA SER A 123 -13.01 14.14 -10.94
C SER A 123 -11.72 14.16 -10.11
N GLN A 124 -11.52 15.21 -9.30
CA GLN A 124 -10.34 15.41 -8.45
C GLN A 124 -10.68 15.40 -6.94
N SER A 125 -11.94 15.14 -6.61
CA SER A 125 -12.41 15.09 -5.23
C SER A 125 -12.22 13.69 -4.63
N PRO A 126 -11.94 13.58 -3.33
CA PRO A 126 -11.82 12.28 -2.67
C PRO A 126 -13.18 11.59 -2.55
N GLY A 127 -13.15 10.25 -2.58
CA GLY A 127 -14.30 9.40 -2.33
C GLY A 127 -14.45 9.09 -0.84
N ASN A 128 -15.65 9.29 -0.29
CA ASN A 128 -15.91 9.26 1.16
C ASN A 128 -16.20 7.85 1.75
N GLY A 129 -15.83 6.78 1.04
CA GLY A 129 -16.06 5.40 1.49
C GLY A 129 -17.39 4.84 1.00
N ALA A 130 -17.37 4.16 -0.14
CA ALA A 130 -18.49 3.42 -0.69
C ALA A 130 -18.46 1.96 -0.25
N SER A 131 -19.60 1.41 0.15
CA SER A 131 -19.75 -0.01 0.45
C SER A 131 -20.18 -0.78 -0.80
N CYS A 132 -19.36 -1.77 -1.18
CA CYS A 132 -19.55 -2.60 -2.37
C CYS A 132 -19.47 -4.07 -1.98
N GLY A 133 -20.57 -4.64 -1.49
CA GLY A 133 -20.58 -5.99 -0.92
C GLY A 133 -19.66 -6.06 0.31
N ALA A 134 -18.65 -6.92 0.26
CA ALA A 134 -17.64 -7.05 1.32
C ALA A 134 -16.59 -5.94 1.33
N TYR A 135 -16.52 -5.14 0.26
CA TYR A 135 -15.46 -4.15 0.09
C TYR A 135 -15.88 -2.76 0.55
N THR A 136 -14.99 -2.06 1.23
CA THR A 136 -15.06 -0.61 1.43
C THR A 136 -14.11 0.05 0.43
N VAL A 137 -14.62 1.00 -0.35
CA VAL A 137 -13.87 1.69 -1.39
C VAL A 137 -13.75 3.18 -1.10
N THR A 138 -12.53 3.68 -0.91
CA THR A 138 -12.25 5.12 -0.90
C THR A 138 -11.40 5.50 -2.10
N SER A 139 -11.25 6.80 -2.35
CA SER A 139 -10.37 7.27 -3.43
C SER A 139 -9.66 8.58 -3.07
N GLY A 140 -8.50 8.77 -3.65
CA GLY A 140 -7.74 10.02 -3.60
C GLY A 140 -7.17 10.37 -4.96
N TRP A 141 -7.12 11.66 -5.28
CA TRP A 141 -6.54 12.18 -6.51
C TRP A 141 -5.22 12.90 -6.23
N SER A 142 -4.25 12.79 -7.15
CA SER A 142 -2.99 13.51 -7.10
C SER A 142 -2.66 14.13 -8.46
N GLY A 143 -2.32 15.41 -8.45
CA GLY A 143 -1.81 16.17 -9.58
C GLY A 143 -0.28 16.37 -9.55
N GLN A 144 0.45 15.59 -8.74
CA GLN A 144 1.89 15.82 -8.48
C GLN A 144 2.79 15.80 -9.74
N PHE A 145 2.32 15.19 -10.83
CA PHE A 145 3.05 15.08 -12.10
C PHE A 145 2.72 16.21 -13.10
N GLY A 146 2.10 17.28 -12.62
CA GLY A 146 1.78 18.47 -13.39
C GLY A 146 0.44 18.42 -14.12
N PRO A 147 0.05 19.53 -14.79
CA PRO A 147 -1.25 19.66 -15.43
C PRO A 147 -1.51 18.55 -16.48
N GLY A 148 -2.70 17.94 -16.41
CA GLY A 148 -3.12 16.88 -17.34
C GLY A 148 -2.47 15.52 -17.12
N ASN A 149 -1.65 15.36 -16.08
CA ASN A 149 -1.02 14.09 -15.68
C ASN A 149 -1.47 13.65 -14.28
N GLY A 150 -2.70 14.01 -13.91
CA GLY A 150 -3.32 13.56 -12.67
C GLY A 150 -3.67 12.08 -12.70
N PHE A 151 -3.82 11.50 -11.51
CA PHE A 151 -4.27 10.12 -11.34
C PHE A 151 -5.12 9.98 -10.09
N THR A 152 -6.04 9.02 -10.12
CA THR A 152 -6.84 8.60 -8.97
C THR A 152 -6.37 7.24 -8.50
N THR A 153 -6.12 7.13 -7.21
CA THR A 153 -5.91 5.84 -6.53
C THR A 153 -7.16 5.49 -5.74
N LEU A 154 -7.66 4.28 -5.95
CA LEU A 154 -8.69 3.67 -5.12
C LEU A 154 -8.02 2.91 -3.97
N SER A 155 -8.65 2.91 -2.80
CA SER A 155 -8.39 1.94 -1.74
C SER A 155 -9.53 0.94 -1.76
N VAL A 156 -9.26 -0.33 -2.07
CA VAL A 156 -10.28 -1.38 -2.04
C VAL A 156 -9.96 -2.32 -0.89
N VAL A 157 -10.76 -2.25 0.17
CA VAL A 157 -10.49 -2.91 1.46
C VAL A 157 -11.53 -4.00 1.72
N ASP A 158 -11.08 -5.22 1.98
CA ASP A 158 -11.88 -6.28 2.61
C ASP A 158 -11.50 -6.37 4.09
N TYR A 159 -12.27 -5.72 4.95
CA TYR A 159 -12.03 -5.74 6.39
C TYR A 159 -12.26 -7.12 7.02
N GLY A 160 -13.13 -7.94 6.43
CA GLY A 160 -13.40 -9.29 6.91
C GLY A 160 -12.20 -10.21 6.73
N LYS A 161 -11.50 -10.08 5.60
CA LYS A 161 -10.28 -10.84 5.30
C LYS A 161 -8.98 -10.11 5.67
N LYS A 162 -9.07 -8.87 6.15
CA LYS A 162 -7.92 -7.99 6.43
C LYS A 162 -6.99 -7.82 5.23
N LYS A 163 -7.58 -7.59 4.06
CA LYS A 163 -6.86 -7.41 2.80
C LYS A 163 -7.15 -6.05 2.19
N ILE A 164 -6.17 -5.52 1.45
CA ILE A 164 -6.27 -4.25 0.74
C ILE A 164 -5.53 -4.30 -0.58
N THR A 165 -6.06 -3.63 -1.60
CA THR A 165 -5.33 -3.33 -2.83
C THR A 165 -5.51 -1.85 -3.20
N TRP A 166 -4.56 -1.32 -3.97
CA TRP A 166 -4.49 0.11 -4.34
C TRP A 166 -4.52 0.35 -5.86
N PRO A 167 -5.66 0.15 -6.53
CA PRO A 167 -5.78 0.38 -7.95
C PRO A 167 -5.56 1.85 -8.31
N ALA A 168 -4.68 2.12 -9.26
CA ALA A 168 -4.40 3.48 -9.74
C ALA A 168 -4.66 3.62 -11.24
N TYR A 169 -5.27 4.74 -11.61
CA TYR A 169 -5.65 5.09 -12.97
C TYR A 169 -5.36 6.55 -13.26
N THR A 170 -4.83 6.83 -14.44
CA THR A 170 -4.59 8.20 -14.90
C THR A 170 -5.90 8.87 -15.30
N ASP A 171 -5.97 10.20 -15.23
CA ASP A 171 -7.15 10.93 -15.71
C ASP A 171 -7.46 10.67 -17.18
N LYS A 172 -6.43 10.36 -17.99
CA LYS A 172 -6.58 10.00 -19.41
C LYS A 172 -7.33 8.68 -19.59
N GLU A 173 -7.07 7.70 -18.73
CA GLU A 173 -7.77 6.41 -18.75
C GLU A 173 -9.22 6.54 -18.28
N LEU A 174 -9.48 7.49 -17.39
CA LEU A 174 -10.80 7.74 -16.79
C LEU A 174 -11.64 8.77 -17.55
N ALA A 175 -11.12 9.34 -18.63
CA ALA A 175 -11.78 10.42 -19.35
C ALA A 175 -12.97 9.90 -20.18
N ASN A 176 -13.94 10.79 -20.42
CA ASN A 176 -15.01 10.61 -21.41
C ASN A 176 -15.91 9.37 -21.21
N GLY A 177 -15.98 8.81 -20.00
CA GLY A 177 -16.77 7.61 -19.76
C GLY A 177 -16.24 6.36 -20.45
N ALA A 178 -14.96 6.36 -20.84
CA ALA A 178 -14.29 5.19 -21.37
C ALA A 178 -14.26 4.07 -20.32
N VAL A 179 -14.41 2.83 -20.79
CA VAL A 179 -14.09 1.66 -19.99
C VAL A 179 -12.58 1.46 -20.10
N VAL A 180 -11.89 1.38 -18.97
CA VAL A 180 -10.45 1.10 -18.95
C VAL A 180 -10.22 -0.28 -19.55
N SER A 181 -9.33 -0.34 -20.54
CA SER A 181 -8.98 -1.57 -21.23
C SER A 181 -7.48 -1.60 -21.53
N PRO A 182 -6.77 -2.71 -21.25
CA PRO A 182 -7.30 -3.92 -20.60
C PRO A 182 -7.63 -3.67 -19.11
N ASP A 183 -8.41 -4.58 -18.53
CA ASP A 183 -8.59 -4.64 -17.08
C ASP A 183 -7.24 -4.81 -16.37
N LYS A 184 -7.10 -4.17 -15.22
CA LYS A 184 -5.82 -4.12 -14.50
C LYS A 184 -5.88 -4.95 -13.23
N SER A 185 -4.79 -5.66 -12.97
CA SER A 185 -4.61 -6.47 -11.76
C SER A 185 -3.57 -5.84 -10.84
N TYR A 186 -3.82 -5.90 -9.55
CA TYR A 186 -3.03 -5.21 -8.54
C TYR A 186 -2.66 -6.16 -7.40
N PRO A 187 -1.44 -6.03 -6.84
CA PRO A 187 -1.04 -6.81 -5.68
C PRO A 187 -1.94 -6.51 -4.48
N VAL A 188 -2.05 -7.50 -3.60
CA VAL A 188 -2.85 -7.44 -2.39
C VAL A 188 -1.93 -7.45 -1.19
N SER A 189 -2.24 -6.62 -0.20
CA SER A 189 -1.52 -6.52 1.07
C SER A 189 -2.42 -6.92 2.23
N ASN A 190 -1.80 -7.35 3.32
CA ASN A 190 -2.48 -7.45 4.61
C ASN A 190 -2.67 -6.06 5.23
N LEU A 191 -3.78 -5.86 5.94
CA LEU A 191 -4.03 -4.69 6.79
C LEU A 191 -3.33 -4.78 8.14
#